data_AF-A0A256Z249-F1
#
_entry.id   AF-A0A256Z249-F1
#
_cell.length_a   1.000
_cell.length_b   1.000
_cell.length_c   1.000
_cell.angle_alpha   90.00
_cell.angle_beta   90.00
_cell.angle_gamma   90.00
#
_symmetry.space_group_name_H-M   'P 1'
#
loop_
_entity.id
_entity.type
_entity.pdbx_description
1 polymer ?
#
loop_
_entity_poly.entity_id
_entity_poly.type
_entity_poly.pdbx_seq_one_letter_code
_entity_poly.pdbx_strand_id
1 'polypeptide(L)'
;MISNGSFHRSGSIPLSAFVLLLLAAPLFIQPLAGAQEAGVRDAPSNEHRAIDFFVMELPDSEGDGFEPHIVAGPGVSGGEWLYIDSPTGIGGGQSGNLWISKDHGDTWEAHDYGRNALGSGDSYTAIASDGTIYYTDLYLWSSTIDTSKDGGDTWIRNPLATVTRVGDRQWLAMGPTVGTFPGAQSETLYMIYNDIPQGLVIQRSQWSSRGLMWTMGNHRTPVTSSVGSRDHFAVDQNDGTIYLPNKDGGGIAIYVSTDGADSFSRYQVLTTDEDVQNIFIAADVDDEGNVYLAWSTQEHVFLGVSTDKARTWSITRVTDTDGTRVMPWVTVGDPGRVALTWYDTPETNGTSDEITDADWGAYAAITTDALSENVSFLITPILDYVHTGGIRTTGTGGNADRDLGDFFTCDVDEMGRLIVTFGNDGDDGPGARKSKVMFAKQLESPFMKEGVGPVAFFENETHGLTVRVDASGSYDMNGKGISAYLWDWGDGTNSTGIRSEHTFERGGAYDISLKVINMDDMRSTLTRNITVTAHEKAGGGAVLYIIVPLGMIMLGAALYIWYRKRKASGGIEEVRVKGT
;
A
#
# COMPACT_ATOMS: atom_id res chain seq x y z
N MET A 1 46.12 74.09 50.30
CA MET A 1 45.51 75.43 50.46
C MET A 1 44.57 75.59 49.29
N ILE A 2 43.24 75.60 49.36
CA ILE A 2 42.17 76.02 50.29
C ILE A 2 40.92 75.32 49.69
N SER A 3 39.83 74.94 50.34
CA SER A 3 39.41 74.67 51.71
C SER A 3 38.03 74.01 51.62
N ASN A 4 37.66 73.29 52.67
CA ASN A 4 36.38 72.62 52.90
C ASN A 4 35.13 73.52 52.82
N GLY A 5 33.98 72.89 52.56
CA GLY A 5 32.64 73.43 52.82
C GLY A 5 31.54 72.37 52.67
N SER A 6 31.20 71.70 53.77
CA SER A 6 30.22 70.62 53.99
C SER A 6 28.74 71.02 53.82
N PHE A 7 27.84 70.07 53.48
CA PHE A 7 26.77 69.54 54.36
C PHE A 7 25.92 68.39 53.70
N HIS A 8 25.53 67.41 54.54
CA HIS A 8 24.66 66.23 54.34
C HIS A 8 23.21 66.55 53.84
N ARG A 9 22.31 65.65 53.37
CA ARG A 9 22.12 64.18 53.41
C ARG A 9 21.02 63.74 52.39
N SER A 10 21.10 62.48 51.97
CA SER A 10 20.04 61.50 51.60
C SER A 10 19.03 61.74 50.47
N GLY A 11 18.93 60.75 49.57
CA GLY A 11 17.66 60.32 48.98
C GLY A 11 17.68 60.07 47.47
N SER A 12 17.97 58.84 47.08
CA SER A 12 17.95 58.21 45.75
C SER A 12 16.75 58.53 44.82
N ILE A 13 17.03 58.76 43.53
CA ILE A 13 16.12 58.53 42.38
C ILE A 13 16.96 57.98 41.20
N PRO A 14 16.53 56.93 40.45
CA PRO A 14 17.34 56.23 39.46
C PRO A 14 17.29 56.86 38.05
N LEU A 15 18.34 56.56 37.29
CA LEU A 15 18.60 57.00 35.93
C LEU A 15 17.51 56.55 34.94
N SER A 16 17.07 57.50 34.13
CA SER A 16 16.15 57.40 33.01
C SER A 16 16.69 56.53 31.86
N ALA A 17 15.88 55.56 31.44
CA ALA A 17 16.08 54.78 30.22
C ALA A 17 15.45 55.48 29.01
N PHE A 18 16.18 55.43 27.90
CA PHE A 18 15.82 55.91 26.57
C PHE A 18 14.60 55.18 26.01
N VAL A 19 13.73 55.94 25.36
CA VAL A 19 12.53 55.48 24.65
C VAL A 19 12.92 54.82 23.33
N LEU A 20 12.55 53.56 23.13
CA LEU A 20 12.42 52.92 21.82
C LEU A 20 10.98 52.42 21.68
N LEU A 21 10.25 52.95 20.69
CA LEU A 21 8.89 52.53 20.35
C LEU A 21 8.93 51.12 19.75
N LEU A 22 8.46 50.11 20.49
CA LEU A 22 8.06 48.81 19.96
C LEU A 22 6.53 48.73 20.05
N LEU A 23 5.87 48.74 18.90
CA LEU A 23 4.48 48.30 18.77
C LEU A 23 4.48 46.78 19.03
N ALA A 24 4.24 46.40 20.28
CA ALA A 24 3.92 45.03 20.63
C ALA A 24 2.52 44.72 20.09
N ALA A 25 2.45 43.92 19.03
CA ALA A 25 1.23 43.18 18.74
C ALA A 25 0.96 42.25 19.95
N PRO A 26 -0.25 42.24 20.53
CA PRO A 26 -0.55 41.31 21.60
C PRO A 26 -0.53 39.89 21.00
N LEU A 27 0.40 39.06 21.49
CA LEU A 27 0.28 37.61 21.39
C LEU A 27 -1.01 37.24 22.13
N PHE A 28 -2.09 37.00 21.38
CA PHE A 28 -3.26 36.33 21.92
C PHE A 28 -2.88 34.88 22.16
N ILE A 29 -2.43 34.56 23.37
CA ILE A 29 -2.58 33.21 23.90
C ILE A 29 -4.08 33.08 24.18
N GLN A 30 -4.82 32.53 23.22
CA GLN A 30 -6.19 32.12 23.49
C GLN A 30 -6.16 31.01 24.56
N PRO A 31 -7.04 31.04 25.57
CA PRO A 31 -7.15 29.94 26.50
C PRO A 31 -7.55 28.68 25.72
N LEU A 32 -6.94 27.54 26.08
CA LEU A 32 -7.27 26.22 25.53
C LEU A 32 -8.79 26.08 25.49
N ALA A 33 -9.36 25.90 24.30
CA ALA A 33 -10.69 25.32 24.20
C ALA A 33 -10.59 23.92 24.82
N GLY A 34 -11.21 23.72 25.98
CA GLY A 34 -11.20 22.45 26.67
C GLY A 34 -11.92 21.40 25.84
N ALA A 35 -11.16 20.54 25.17
CA ALA A 35 -11.63 19.23 24.76
C ALA A 35 -11.97 18.43 26.02
N GLN A 36 -13.09 17.73 26.01
CA GLN A 36 -13.44 16.80 27.08
C GLN A 36 -12.54 15.56 26.94
N GLU A 37 -11.86 15.16 28.02
CA GLU A 37 -11.07 13.92 28.01
C GLU A 37 -11.99 12.73 27.72
N ALA A 38 -11.62 11.92 26.73
CA ALA A 38 -12.35 10.72 26.38
C ALA A 38 -11.97 9.58 27.32
N GLY A 39 -12.99 8.90 27.86
CA GLY A 39 -12.79 7.60 28.51
C GLY A 39 -12.63 6.49 27.47
N VAL A 40 -11.79 5.51 27.77
CA VAL A 40 -11.65 4.29 26.97
C VAL A 40 -12.83 3.36 27.24
N ARG A 41 -13.40 2.80 26.18
CA ARG A 41 -14.48 1.81 26.24
C ARG A 41 -14.05 0.49 25.61
N ASP A 42 -14.67 -0.58 26.07
CA ASP A 42 -14.53 -1.89 25.41
C ASP A 42 -15.54 -2.02 24.27
N ALA A 43 -15.12 -2.68 23.18
CA ALA A 43 -16.05 -3.15 22.17
C ALA A 43 -17.02 -4.17 22.80
N PRO A 44 -18.35 -4.02 22.64
CA PRO A 44 -19.34 -4.86 23.31
C PRO A 44 -19.43 -6.29 22.76
N SER A 45 -18.98 -6.53 21.51
CA SER A 45 -18.86 -7.85 20.92
C SER A 45 -17.89 -7.83 19.74
N ASN A 46 -16.72 -8.46 19.90
CA ASN A 46 -15.83 -8.74 18.79
C ASN A 46 -16.18 -10.10 18.19
N GLU A 47 -16.21 -10.17 16.86
CA GLU A 47 -16.32 -11.43 16.12
C GLU A 47 -14.94 -11.82 15.63
N HIS A 48 -14.42 -12.94 16.15
CA HIS A 48 -13.20 -13.56 15.62
C HIS A 48 -13.61 -14.56 14.54
N ARG A 49 -13.45 -14.14 13.28
CA ARG A 49 -13.80 -14.96 12.11
C ARG A 49 -12.78 -14.69 11.01
N ALA A 50 -12.39 -15.76 10.31
CA ALA A 50 -11.56 -15.64 9.11
C ALA A 50 -12.34 -14.94 7.99
N ILE A 51 -11.88 -13.75 7.62
CA ILE A 51 -12.03 -13.23 6.25
C ILE A 51 -10.89 -13.82 5.44
N ASP A 52 -11.20 -14.32 4.25
CA ASP A 52 -10.14 -14.77 3.35
C ASP A 52 -9.36 -13.58 2.78
N PHE A 53 -8.04 -13.66 2.91
CA PHE A 53 -7.10 -12.79 2.21
C PHE A 53 -6.40 -13.58 1.12
N PHE A 54 -6.23 -12.98 -0.05
CA PHE A 54 -5.17 -13.38 -0.96
C PHE A 54 -3.87 -12.83 -0.40
N VAL A 55 -2.87 -13.69 -0.19
CA VAL A 55 -1.56 -13.31 0.35
C VAL A 55 -0.48 -13.82 -0.59
N MET A 56 0.49 -12.96 -0.90
CA MET A 56 1.66 -13.33 -1.71
C MET A 56 2.92 -12.61 -1.25
N GLU A 57 4.06 -13.22 -1.51
CA GLU A 57 5.37 -12.57 -1.49
C GLU A 57 5.54 -11.77 -2.79
N LEU A 58 6.01 -10.53 -2.70
CA LEU A 58 6.32 -9.72 -3.87
C LEU A 58 7.55 -10.28 -4.61
N PRO A 59 7.58 -10.23 -5.95
CA PRO A 59 8.70 -10.74 -6.73
C PRO A 59 9.99 -9.99 -6.39
N ASP A 60 11.10 -10.71 -6.27
CA ASP A 60 12.44 -10.17 -6.00
C ASP A 60 12.54 -9.32 -4.71
N SER A 61 11.77 -9.66 -3.67
CA SER A 61 11.70 -8.90 -2.40
C SER A 61 12.51 -9.48 -1.23
N GLU A 62 13.28 -10.56 -1.42
CA GLU A 62 14.09 -11.16 -0.35
C GLU A 62 15.17 -10.18 0.14
N GLY A 63 15.10 -9.81 1.43
CA GLY A 63 15.99 -8.82 2.05
C GLY A 63 15.49 -7.38 1.98
N ASP A 64 14.35 -7.15 1.31
CA ASP A 64 13.70 -5.84 1.18
C ASP A 64 12.46 -5.73 2.08
N GLY A 65 12.16 -6.68 2.96
CA GLY A 65 11.00 -6.64 3.85
C GLY A 65 11.11 -5.67 5.03
N PHE A 66 12.07 -4.74 4.99
CA PHE A 66 12.33 -3.78 6.06
C PHE A 66 11.41 -2.58 5.87
N GLU A 67 10.31 -2.50 6.62
CA GLU A 67 9.40 -1.35 6.58
C GLU A 67 8.72 -1.13 5.20
N PRO A 68 7.80 -2.02 4.76
CA PRO A 68 7.08 -1.81 3.52
C PRO A 68 5.86 -0.90 3.67
N HIS A 69 5.69 0.01 2.71
CA HIS A 69 4.59 0.96 2.63
C HIS A 69 3.72 0.67 1.40
N ILE A 70 2.39 0.73 1.54
CA ILE A 70 1.43 0.59 0.44
C ILE A 70 0.56 1.82 0.29
N VAL A 71 0.29 2.20 -0.96
CA VAL A 71 -0.71 3.21 -1.32
C VAL A 71 -1.44 2.81 -2.60
N ALA A 72 -2.76 2.98 -2.62
CA ALA A 72 -3.61 2.92 -3.79
C ALA A 72 -3.77 4.34 -4.37
N GLY A 73 -3.65 4.48 -5.69
CA GLY A 73 -3.77 5.79 -6.31
C GLY A 73 -3.87 5.73 -7.83
N PRO A 74 -4.16 6.85 -8.49
CA PRO A 74 -4.31 6.87 -9.93
C PRO A 74 -3.02 6.46 -10.65
N GLY A 75 -3.15 5.67 -11.71
CA GLY A 75 -2.07 5.39 -12.65
C GLY A 75 -1.90 6.51 -13.68
N VAL A 76 -0.68 6.69 -14.20
CA VAL A 76 -0.39 7.69 -15.26
C VAL A 76 -1.20 7.48 -16.54
N SER A 77 -1.69 6.26 -16.78
CA SER A 77 -2.57 5.92 -17.91
C SER A 77 -4.06 5.91 -17.54
N GLY A 78 -4.42 6.33 -16.32
CA GLY A 78 -5.76 6.23 -15.76
C GLY A 78 -6.04 4.88 -15.08
N GLY A 79 -7.16 4.82 -14.36
CA GLY A 79 -7.49 3.73 -13.43
C GLY A 79 -6.68 3.82 -12.13
N GLU A 80 -7.02 2.97 -11.16
CA GLU A 80 -6.23 2.82 -9.94
C GLU A 80 -5.10 1.80 -10.14
N TRP A 81 -3.91 2.15 -9.66
CA TRP A 81 -2.77 1.26 -9.47
C TRP A 81 -2.44 1.15 -7.98
N LEU A 82 -1.78 0.06 -7.61
CA LEU A 82 -1.24 -0.14 -6.27
C LEU A 82 0.28 0.03 -6.32
N TYR A 83 0.83 0.71 -5.33
CA TYR A 83 2.24 1.01 -5.20
C TYR A 83 2.72 0.49 -3.85
N ILE A 84 3.74 -0.35 -3.85
CA ILE A 84 4.43 -0.79 -2.65
C ILE A 84 5.88 -0.34 -2.73
N ASP A 85 6.36 0.36 -1.73
CA ASP A 85 7.78 0.68 -1.59
C ASP A 85 8.34 0.07 -0.31
N SER A 86 9.61 -0.33 -0.34
CA SER A 86 10.30 -0.75 0.87
C SER A 86 11.80 -0.49 0.76
N PRO A 87 12.47 0.03 1.80
CA PRO A 87 13.90 0.26 1.81
C PRO A 87 14.72 -1.03 2.08
N THR A 88 15.97 -1.10 1.61
CA THR A 88 16.87 -2.26 1.84
C THR A 88 17.54 -2.29 3.23
N GLY A 89 17.08 -1.46 4.18
CA GLY A 89 17.61 -1.35 5.53
C GLY A 89 18.83 -0.41 5.75
N ILE A 90 19.09 -0.08 7.02
CA ILE A 90 19.98 1.01 7.44
C ILE A 90 21.43 0.85 6.92
N GLY A 91 21.90 1.84 6.16
CA GLY A 91 23.31 2.01 5.79
C GLY A 91 23.75 1.43 4.44
N GLY A 92 22.81 0.91 3.63
CA GLY A 92 23.08 0.33 2.31
C GLY A 92 23.38 1.35 1.20
N GLY A 93 22.93 2.61 1.37
CA GLY A 93 23.15 3.68 0.40
C GLY A 93 22.46 3.47 -0.96
N GLN A 94 21.58 2.47 -1.06
CA GLN A 94 20.72 2.18 -2.20
C GLN A 94 19.29 2.05 -1.69
N SER A 95 18.35 2.74 -2.35
CA SER A 95 16.92 2.57 -2.09
C SER A 95 16.49 1.16 -2.47
N GLY A 96 15.44 0.63 -1.83
CA GLY A 96 14.89 -0.68 -2.19
C GLY A 96 14.07 -0.63 -3.47
N ASN A 97 13.04 -1.46 -3.64
CA ASN A 97 12.26 -1.48 -4.89
C ASN A 97 10.95 -0.68 -4.76
N LEU A 98 10.40 -0.26 -5.91
CA LEU A 98 9.00 0.11 -6.06
C LEU A 98 8.29 -1.02 -6.79
N TRP A 99 7.32 -1.66 -6.15
CA TRP A 99 6.44 -2.61 -6.84
C TRP A 99 5.16 -1.89 -7.27
N ILE A 100 4.82 -2.03 -8.54
CA ILE A 100 3.60 -1.45 -9.11
C ILE A 100 2.70 -2.59 -9.59
N SER A 101 1.44 -2.54 -9.17
CA SER A 101 0.38 -3.41 -9.67
C SER A 101 -0.63 -2.56 -10.42
N LYS A 102 -0.94 -2.94 -11.66
CA LYS A 102 -1.89 -2.24 -12.54
C LYS A 102 -3.25 -2.95 -12.64
N ASP A 103 -3.44 -4.02 -11.86
CA ASP A 103 -4.59 -4.92 -11.91
C ASP A 103 -5.07 -5.30 -10.49
N HIS A 104 -5.02 -4.32 -9.58
CA HIS A 104 -5.48 -4.44 -8.19
C HIS A 104 -4.90 -5.65 -7.42
N GLY A 105 -3.59 -5.82 -7.58
CA GLY A 105 -2.73 -6.75 -6.85
C GLY A 105 -2.79 -8.17 -7.37
N ASP A 106 -3.20 -8.40 -8.62
CA ASP A 106 -3.13 -9.71 -9.25
C ASP A 106 -1.72 -9.98 -9.79
N THR A 107 -1.06 -8.96 -10.33
CA THR A 107 0.33 -9.02 -10.82
C THR A 107 1.13 -7.80 -10.38
N TRP A 108 2.43 -8.00 -10.16
CA TRP A 108 3.34 -6.98 -9.65
C TRP A 108 4.59 -6.89 -10.52
N GLU A 109 4.98 -5.67 -10.85
CA GLU A 109 6.22 -5.34 -11.55
C GLU A 109 7.16 -4.61 -10.58
N ALA A 110 8.37 -5.14 -10.38
CA ALA A 110 9.41 -4.46 -9.61
C ALA A 110 10.11 -3.43 -10.49
N HIS A 111 10.09 -2.18 -10.06
CA HIS A 111 10.82 -1.07 -10.64
C HIS A 111 12.03 -0.74 -9.75
N ASP A 112 13.22 -0.94 -10.29
CA ASP A 112 14.45 -0.37 -9.71
C ASP A 112 14.33 1.15 -9.84
N TYR A 113 14.49 1.92 -8.75
CA TYR A 113 14.53 3.40 -8.77
C TYR A 113 15.69 3.97 -9.61
N GLY A 114 16.38 3.11 -10.37
CA GLY A 114 17.75 3.22 -10.79
C GLY A 114 18.62 3.17 -9.53
N ARG A 115 19.67 2.35 -9.55
CA ARG A 115 20.82 2.30 -8.61
C ARG A 115 21.46 3.62 -8.17
N ASN A 116 20.86 4.76 -8.49
CA ASN A 116 21.23 6.07 -8.07
C ASN A 116 20.35 6.62 -6.94
N ALA A 117 19.13 6.13 -6.68
CA ALA A 117 18.29 6.66 -5.59
C ALA A 117 19.04 6.52 -4.26
N LEU A 118 19.13 7.64 -3.55
CA LEU A 118 19.96 7.78 -2.37
C LEU A 118 19.03 7.69 -1.18
N GLY A 119 19.23 6.65 -0.40
CA GLY A 119 18.44 6.35 0.78
C GLY A 119 18.54 4.85 1.04
N SER A 120 18.17 4.40 2.22
CA SER A 120 18.06 2.96 2.50
C SER A 120 17.29 2.69 3.79
N GLY A 121 16.58 3.67 4.33
CA GLY A 121 16.20 3.67 5.74
C GLY A 121 14.71 3.64 5.95
N ASP A 122 14.04 4.68 5.46
CA ASP A 122 12.67 5.02 5.83
C ASP A 122 11.93 5.49 4.56
N SER A 123 11.52 4.60 3.68
CA SER A 123 10.89 5.03 2.43
C SER A 123 9.39 5.29 2.57
N TYR A 124 8.87 6.19 1.74
CA TYR A 124 7.44 6.48 1.69
C TYR A 124 7.04 7.03 0.31
N THR A 125 5.81 6.72 -0.12
CA THR A 125 5.29 7.11 -1.44
C THR A 125 3.97 7.87 -1.32
N ALA A 126 3.79 8.90 -2.15
CA ALA A 126 2.50 9.56 -2.35
C ALA A 126 2.20 9.74 -3.84
N ILE A 127 0.92 9.60 -4.20
CA ILE A 127 0.46 9.63 -5.61
C ILE A 127 -0.44 10.86 -5.83
N ALA A 128 -0.12 11.68 -6.83
CA ALA A 128 -0.95 12.82 -7.23
C ALA A 128 -2.13 12.39 -8.11
N SER A 129 -3.18 13.22 -8.20
CA SER A 129 -4.37 12.94 -9.02
C SER A 129 -4.10 12.63 -10.51
N ASP A 130 -2.96 13.05 -11.06
CA ASP A 130 -2.55 12.77 -12.44
C ASP A 130 -1.61 11.57 -12.60
N GLY A 131 -1.44 10.78 -11.53
CA GLY A 131 -0.56 9.61 -11.49
C GLY A 131 0.92 9.93 -11.30
N THR A 132 1.28 11.19 -11.02
CA THR A 132 2.65 11.52 -10.61
C THR A 132 2.99 10.81 -9.30
N ILE A 133 4.10 10.07 -9.27
CA ILE A 133 4.62 9.36 -8.10
C ILE A 133 5.65 10.25 -7.41
N TYR A 134 5.49 10.48 -6.11
CA TYR A 134 6.50 11.07 -5.24
C TYR A 134 7.03 10.01 -4.30
N TYR A 135 8.34 9.88 -4.27
CA TYR A 135 9.05 8.94 -3.43
C TYR A 135 10.02 9.70 -2.53
N THR A 136 10.11 9.30 -1.27
CA THR A 136 11.08 9.83 -0.32
C THR A 136 11.79 8.70 0.38
N ASP A 137 13.06 8.90 0.72
CA ASP A 137 13.88 7.92 1.45
C ASP A 137 14.97 8.66 2.25
N LEU A 138 15.38 8.08 3.38
CA LEU A 138 16.36 8.63 4.30
C LEU A 138 17.79 8.33 3.80
N TYR A 139 18.52 9.38 3.46
CA TYR A 139 19.91 9.35 3.03
C TYR A 139 20.84 10.18 3.91
N LEU A 140 21.73 9.52 4.65
CA LEU A 140 22.82 10.15 5.42
C LEU A 140 22.36 11.37 6.26
N TRP A 141 21.27 11.24 7.02
CA TRP A 141 20.67 12.32 7.83
C TRP A 141 20.05 13.46 7.01
N SER A 142 19.54 13.13 5.82
CA SER A 142 18.77 13.97 4.93
C SER A 142 17.73 13.10 4.21
N SER A 143 16.77 13.68 3.49
CA SER A 143 15.81 12.91 2.69
C SER A 143 15.88 13.36 1.24
N THR A 144 15.68 12.42 0.30
CA THR A 144 15.44 12.75 -1.10
C THR A 144 13.96 12.90 -1.38
N ILE A 145 13.60 13.69 -2.39
CA ILE A 145 12.28 13.62 -3.00
C ILE A 145 12.51 13.30 -4.47
N ASP A 146 12.24 12.07 -4.84
CA ASP A 146 12.27 11.60 -6.21
C ASP A 146 10.86 11.66 -6.81
N THR A 147 10.75 12.03 -8.08
CA THR A 147 9.46 12.22 -8.76
C THR A 147 9.44 11.47 -10.08
N SER A 148 8.42 10.66 -10.32
CA SER A 148 8.17 9.99 -11.60
C SER A 148 6.83 10.44 -12.19
N LYS A 149 6.80 10.64 -13.51
CA LYS A 149 5.63 11.12 -14.26
C LYS A 149 5.18 10.15 -15.36
N ASP A 150 5.83 9.01 -15.44
CA ASP A 150 5.66 7.99 -16.47
C ASP A 150 5.48 6.60 -15.85
N GLY A 151 4.92 6.55 -14.64
CA GLY A 151 4.55 5.30 -14.00
C GLY A 151 5.74 4.51 -13.43
N GLY A 152 6.76 5.21 -12.93
CA GLY A 152 7.95 4.60 -12.32
C GLY A 152 9.10 4.34 -13.29
N ASP A 153 8.95 4.61 -14.60
CA ASP A 153 9.96 4.33 -15.62
C ASP A 153 11.16 5.28 -15.53
N THR A 154 10.92 6.58 -15.30
CA THR A 154 11.99 7.57 -15.12
C THR A 154 11.77 8.46 -13.90
N TRP A 155 12.88 8.88 -13.29
CA TRP A 155 12.89 9.62 -12.04
C TRP A 155 13.65 10.95 -12.18
N ILE A 156 13.01 12.03 -11.75
CA ILE A 156 13.66 13.30 -11.47
C ILE A 156 14.01 13.32 -9.99
N ARG A 157 15.30 13.36 -9.70
CA ARG A 157 15.79 13.51 -8.34
C ARG A 157 15.80 14.95 -7.89
N ASN A 158 15.21 15.20 -6.74
CA ASN A 158 15.40 16.42 -6.00
C ASN A 158 15.95 16.08 -4.62
N PRO A 159 17.29 16.06 -4.42
CA PRO A 159 17.79 16.02 -3.05
C PRO A 159 17.27 17.30 -2.39
N LEU A 160 16.70 17.21 -1.19
CA LEU A 160 16.35 18.40 -0.40
C LEU A 160 17.66 19.09 0.01
N ALA A 161 18.31 19.74 -0.96
CA ALA A 161 19.65 20.24 -0.85
C ALA A 161 19.64 21.48 0.04
N THR A 162 20.14 21.29 1.26
CA THR A 162 20.94 22.25 2.06
C THR A 162 20.32 23.07 3.20
N VAL A 163 19.12 22.76 3.73
CA VAL A 163 18.61 23.50 4.93
C VAL A 163 17.94 22.68 6.04
N THR A 164 17.79 21.36 5.90
CA THR A 164 17.12 20.50 6.88
C THR A 164 18.07 19.39 7.33
N ARG A 165 18.21 19.22 8.65
CA ARG A 165 18.88 18.06 9.24
C ARG A 165 17.79 17.04 9.52
N VAL A 166 17.32 16.36 8.47
CA VAL A 166 16.29 15.32 8.66
C VAL A 166 16.95 14.20 9.44
N GLY A 167 16.49 13.99 10.66
CA GLY A 167 17.07 13.02 11.57
C GLY A 167 16.53 11.62 11.37
N ASP A 168 15.24 11.49 11.02
CA ASP A 168 14.48 10.24 11.05
C ASP A 168 13.06 10.50 10.49
N ARG A 169 12.47 9.51 9.81
CA ARG A 169 11.04 9.39 9.43
C ARG A 169 10.39 10.53 8.67
N GLN A 170 10.34 10.39 7.35
CA GLN A 170 9.59 11.28 6.49
C GLN A 170 8.32 10.60 5.96
N TRP A 171 7.18 11.24 6.14
CA TRP A 171 5.91 10.82 5.52
C TRP A 171 5.47 11.85 4.51
N LEU A 172 4.82 11.37 3.46
CA LEU A 172 4.24 12.21 2.41
C LEU A 172 2.73 12.11 2.44
N ALA A 173 2.05 13.19 2.07
CA ALA A 173 0.63 13.13 1.76
C ALA A 173 0.30 14.16 0.68
N MET A 174 -0.59 13.78 -0.23
CA MET A 174 -1.22 14.71 -1.15
C MET A 174 -2.46 15.30 -0.50
N GLY A 175 -2.79 16.54 -0.84
CA GLY A 175 -4.07 17.13 -0.49
C GLY A 175 -4.40 18.34 -1.36
N PRO A 176 -5.64 18.85 -1.28
CA PRO A 176 -6.01 20.03 -2.03
C PRO A 176 -5.19 21.24 -1.59
N THR A 177 -4.92 22.14 -2.53
CA THR A 177 -4.20 23.38 -2.22
C THR A 177 -5.06 24.31 -1.38
N VAL A 178 -4.64 24.56 -0.15
CA VAL A 178 -5.29 25.53 0.77
C VAL A 178 -4.68 26.92 0.57
N GLY A 179 -5.52 27.89 0.25
CA GLY A 179 -5.13 29.30 0.01
C GLY A 179 -5.04 29.68 -1.47
N THR A 180 -4.71 30.95 -1.76
CA THR A 180 -4.61 31.46 -3.14
C THR A 180 -3.23 32.05 -3.40
N PHE A 181 -2.48 31.43 -4.30
CA PHE A 181 -1.21 31.95 -4.80
C PHE A 181 -1.22 31.95 -6.33
N PRO A 182 -0.63 32.97 -7.01
CA PRO A 182 -0.57 32.99 -8.47
C PRO A 182 0.13 31.73 -9.01
N GLY A 183 -0.58 30.92 -9.81
CA GLY A 183 -0.07 29.67 -10.37
C GLY A 183 -0.19 28.44 -9.45
N ALA A 184 -0.99 28.51 -8.38
CA ALA A 184 -1.33 27.38 -7.53
C ALA A 184 -1.98 26.24 -8.34
N GLN A 185 -1.52 25.01 -8.09
CA GLN A 185 -2.14 23.78 -8.59
C GLN A 185 -3.38 23.44 -7.76
N SER A 186 -4.20 22.52 -8.25
CA SER A 186 -5.31 21.94 -7.47
C SER A 186 -4.83 21.18 -6.24
N GLU A 187 -3.61 20.64 -6.28
CA GLU A 187 -3.04 19.79 -5.23
C GLU A 187 -1.69 20.28 -4.72
N THR A 188 -1.40 19.95 -3.47
CA THR A 188 -0.17 20.24 -2.74
C THR A 188 0.37 18.96 -2.13
N LEU A 189 1.65 18.67 -2.37
CA LEU A 189 2.40 17.63 -1.64
C LEU A 189 2.87 18.20 -0.30
N TYR A 190 2.56 17.50 0.78
CA TYR A 190 3.06 17.76 2.14
C TYR A 190 4.09 16.70 2.52
N MET A 191 5.07 17.10 3.32
CA MET A 191 6.03 16.18 3.92
C MET A 191 6.19 16.55 5.40
N ILE A 192 6.03 15.58 6.28
CA ILE A 192 6.44 15.70 7.69
C ILE A 192 7.74 14.94 7.91
N TYR A 193 8.59 15.43 8.81
CA TYR A 193 9.84 14.77 9.18
C TYR A 193 10.37 15.25 10.53
N ASN A 194 11.19 14.43 11.19
CA ASN A 194 11.85 14.82 12.43
C ASN A 194 13.16 15.59 12.14
N ASP A 195 13.27 16.85 12.52
CA ASP A 195 14.53 17.63 12.46
C ASP A 195 15.25 17.50 13.81
N ILE A 196 16.41 16.84 13.87
CA ILE A 196 17.15 16.68 15.13
C ILE A 196 18.11 17.87 15.29
N PRO A 197 17.99 18.70 16.36
CA PRO A 197 17.24 18.50 17.60
C PRO A 197 15.93 19.31 17.74
N GLN A 198 15.39 19.86 16.65
CA GLN A 198 14.28 20.82 16.64
C GLN A 198 12.88 20.19 16.83
N GLY A 199 12.76 18.87 16.64
CA GLY A 199 11.49 18.15 16.72
C GLY A 199 10.80 18.00 15.36
N LEU A 200 9.51 17.67 15.38
CA LEU A 200 8.72 17.39 14.20
C LEU A 200 8.47 18.66 13.37
N VAL A 201 8.67 18.56 12.06
CA VAL A 201 8.51 19.64 11.08
C VAL A 201 7.59 19.17 9.96
N ILE A 202 6.72 20.05 9.50
CA ILE A 202 5.94 19.88 8.26
C ILE A 202 6.41 20.89 7.21
N GLN A 203 6.48 20.46 5.96
CA GLN A 203 6.74 21.30 4.79
C GLN A 203 5.72 21.01 3.70
N ARG A 204 5.52 21.98 2.81
CA ARG A 204 4.68 21.82 1.62
C ARG A 204 5.43 22.21 0.35
N SER A 205 5.15 21.49 -0.72
CA SER A 205 5.65 21.81 -2.05
C SER A 205 5.10 23.15 -2.53
N GLN A 206 5.91 23.83 -3.35
CA GLN A 206 5.69 25.20 -3.78
C GLN A 206 5.15 25.26 -5.21
N TRP A 207 4.08 26.04 -5.46
CA TRP A 207 3.59 26.39 -6.81
C TRP A 207 3.35 25.16 -7.72
N SER A 208 3.61 25.29 -9.02
CA SER A 208 3.58 24.22 -10.02
C SER A 208 4.80 23.29 -9.97
N SER A 209 5.63 23.37 -8.93
CA SER A 209 6.90 22.64 -8.91
C SER A 209 6.74 21.17 -8.56
N ARG A 210 5.64 20.79 -7.88
CA ARG A 210 5.25 19.40 -7.63
C ARG A 210 6.43 18.57 -7.12
N GLY A 211 6.87 18.85 -5.90
CA GLY A 211 8.03 18.19 -5.27
C GLY A 211 9.41 18.76 -5.65
N LEU A 212 9.52 19.65 -6.65
CA LEU A 212 10.80 20.26 -7.05
C LEU A 212 11.22 21.49 -6.22
N MET A 213 10.26 22.26 -5.72
CA MET A 213 10.51 23.37 -4.81
C MET A 213 9.66 23.19 -3.56
N TRP A 214 10.24 23.54 -2.43
CA TRP A 214 9.62 23.44 -1.12
C TRP A 214 9.70 24.79 -0.42
N THR A 215 8.79 25.04 0.51
CA THR A 215 8.79 26.29 1.27
C THR A 215 10.09 26.47 2.07
N MET A 216 10.99 27.33 1.58
CA MET A 216 12.21 27.72 2.31
C MET A 216 11.87 28.69 3.45
N GLY A 217 12.02 28.23 4.69
CA GLY A 217 12.27 29.06 5.88
C GLY A 217 11.22 30.13 6.21
N ASN A 218 10.17 29.74 6.94
CA ASN A 218 9.47 30.50 8.00
C ASN A 218 8.22 29.77 8.52
N HIS A 219 7.76 28.72 7.83
CA HIS A 219 6.69 27.83 8.29
C HIS A 219 7.28 26.54 8.86
N ARG A 220 8.36 26.69 9.62
CA ARG A 220 8.69 25.70 10.65
C ARG A 220 7.71 26.01 11.77
N THR A 221 6.59 25.34 11.83
CA THR A 221 5.84 25.28 13.09
C THR A 221 6.47 24.13 13.86
N PRO A 222 7.46 24.36 14.75
CA PRO A 222 7.88 23.30 15.63
C PRO A 222 6.65 22.85 16.41
N VAL A 223 6.20 21.63 16.15
CA VAL A 223 5.36 20.93 17.10
C VAL A 223 6.33 20.60 18.23
N THR A 224 6.31 21.41 19.29
CA THR A 224 7.36 21.47 20.32
C THR A 224 7.36 20.25 21.26
N SER A 225 6.99 19.06 20.80
CA SER A 225 7.25 17.86 21.59
C SER A 225 8.73 17.50 21.50
N SER A 226 9.30 17.19 22.66
CA SER A 226 10.70 16.81 22.80
C SER A 226 11.02 15.60 21.91
N VAL A 227 11.94 15.79 20.97
CA VAL A 227 12.82 14.80 20.31
C VAL A 227 12.32 13.36 20.46
N GLY A 228 11.50 12.90 19.51
CA GLY A 228 11.12 11.48 19.45
C GLY A 228 9.79 11.16 18.79
N SER A 229 8.96 12.14 18.42
CA SER A 229 7.68 11.83 17.79
C SER A 229 7.84 11.53 16.30
N ARG A 230 7.19 10.44 15.93
CA ARG A 230 7.46 9.58 14.80
C ARG A 230 6.11 9.15 14.18
N ASP A 231 5.10 9.99 14.29
CA ASP A 231 3.72 9.59 14.02
C ASP A 231 3.30 9.96 12.60
N HIS A 232 2.41 9.15 12.02
CA HIS A 232 1.83 9.39 10.69
C HIS A 232 0.90 10.62 10.71
N PHE A 233 0.50 11.12 9.54
CA PHE A 233 -0.43 12.24 9.43
C PHE A 233 -1.42 12.03 8.30
N ALA A 234 -2.59 12.65 8.42
CA ALA A 234 -3.63 12.59 7.40
C ALA A 234 -3.94 13.99 6.85
N VAL A 235 -4.36 14.05 5.59
CA VAL A 235 -4.84 15.27 4.95
C VAL A 235 -6.24 15.03 4.40
N ASP A 236 -7.20 15.82 4.86
CA ASP A 236 -8.58 15.78 4.39
C ASP A 236 -8.62 16.22 2.92
N GLN A 237 -9.06 15.33 2.03
CA GLN A 237 -9.08 15.59 0.60
C GLN A 237 -10.16 16.61 0.20
N ASN A 238 -11.14 16.88 1.06
CA ASN A 238 -12.21 17.83 0.77
C ASN A 238 -11.79 19.28 0.95
N ASP A 239 -11.01 19.56 2.01
CA ASP A 239 -10.70 20.94 2.38
C ASP A 239 -9.23 21.20 2.75
N GLY A 240 -8.39 20.16 2.76
CA GLY A 240 -6.97 20.25 3.02
C GLY A 240 -6.62 20.44 4.49
N THR A 241 -7.55 20.15 5.40
CA THR A 241 -7.25 20.09 6.84
C THR A 241 -6.22 18.99 7.10
N ILE A 242 -5.16 19.33 7.84
CA ILE A 242 -4.08 18.41 8.21
C ILE A 242 -4.28 17.96 9.65
N TYR A 243 -4.21 16.66 9.88
CA TYR A 243 -4.31 16.01 11.19
C TYR A 243 -3.00 15.30 11.52
N LEU A 244 -2.34 15.77 12.57
CA LEU A 244 -1.01 15.29 12.98
C LEU A 244 -1.04 14.80 14.43
N PRO A 245 -1.27 13.51 14.68
CA PRO A 245 -1.19 12.93 16.02
C PRO A 245 0.22 13.02 16.59
N ASN A 246 0.31 12.97 17.92
CA ASN A 246 1.57 12.99 18.65
C ASN A 246 1.44 12.42 20.06
N LYS A 247 2.48 11.73 20.54
CA LYS A 247 2.66 11.48 21.98
C LYS A 247 3.02 12.78 22.70
N ASP A 248 2.03 13.40 23.33
CA ASP A 248 2.16 14.70 23.99
C ASP A 248 1.09 14.91 25.07
N GLY A 249 1.43 15.69 26.11
CA GLY A 249 0.51 16.02 27.20
C GLY A 249 0.19 14.88 28.16
N GLY A 250 1.05 13.86 28.27
CA GLY A 250 0.80 12.68 29.12
C GLY A 250 -0.19 11.70 28.50
N GLY A 251 -0.05 11.44 27.19
CA GLY A 251 -0.90 10.53 26.42
C GLY A 251 -0.82 10.88 24.94
N ILE A 252 -1.98 10.99 24.28
CA ILE A 252 -2.08 11.33 22.85
C ILE A 252 -2.68 12.72 22.70
N ALA A 253 -2.05 13.54 21.87
CA ALA A 253 -2.60 14.80 21.37
C ALA A 253 -2.61 14.80 19.84
N ILE A 254 -3.36 15.73 19.26
CA ILE A 254 -3.43 15.92 17.82
C ILE A 254 -3.30 17.40 17.48
N TYR A 255 -2.50 17.69 16.46
CA TYR A 255 -2.27 19.01 15.92
C TYR A 255 -3.03 19.15 14.61
N VAL A 256 -3.86 20.18 14.52
CA VAL A 256 -4.77 20.42 13.39
C VAL A 256 -4.42 21.73 12.70
N SER A 257 -4.20 21.70 11.39
CA SER A 257 -4.02 22.89 10.56
C SER A 257 -5.10 22.96 9.49
N THR A 258 -5.76 24.11 9.37
CA THR A 258 -6.77 24.39 8.34
C THR A 258 -6.31 25.46 7.35
N ASP A 259 -5.02 25.80 7.37
CA ASP A 259 -4.41 26.87 6.57
C ASP A 259 -3.21 26.36 5.76
N GLY A 260 -3.18 25.05 5.50
CA GLY A 260 -2.14 24.39 4.71
C GLY A 260 -0.79 24.38 5.42
N ALA A 261 -0.80 24.03 6.71
CA ALA A 261 0.37 23.95 7.59
C ALA A 261 1.00 25.31 7.97
N ASP A 262 0.24 26.40 7.94
CA ASP A 262 0.73 27.72 8.34
C ASP A 262 0.63 27.93 9.86
N SER A 263 -0.40 27.37 10.49
CA SER A 263 -0.57 27.32 11.93
C SER A 263 -1.27 26.04 12.39
N PHE A 264 -1.07 25.68 13.66
CA PHE A 264 -1.65 24.47 14.26
C PHE A 264 -2.38 24.79 15.56
N SER A 265 -3.56 24.19 15.71
CA SER A 265 -4.27 24.08 16.97
C SER A 265 -4.02 22.70 17.58
N ARG A 266 -3.74 22.64 18.87
CA ARG A 266 -3.54 21.37 19.60
C ARG A 266 -4.80 20.98 20.34
N TYR A 267 -5.23 19.72 20.20
CA TYR A 267 -6.32 19.12 20.96
C TYR A 267 -5.82 17.87 21.70
N GLN A 268 -6.27 17.66 22.94
CA GLN A 268 -5.97 16.44 23.68
C GLN A 268 -6.90 15.32 23.20
N VAL A 269 -6.34 14.14 22.94
CA VAL A 269 -7.10 12.94 22.55
C VAL A 269 -7.32 12.05 23.77
N LEU A 270 -6.23 11.67 24.44
CA LEU A 270 -6.22 10.76 25.58
C LEU A 270 -5.17 11.21 26.59
N THR A 271 -5.48 11.13 27.88
CA THR A 271 -4.53 11.27 28.99
C THR A 271 -4.38 9.91 29.66
N THR A 272 -3.16 9.37 29.73
CA THR A 272 -2.88 8.07 30.34
C THR A 272 -1.42 7.95 30.76
N ASP A 273 -1.17 7.15 31.79
CA ASP A 273 0.19 6.77 32.21
C ASP A 273 0.71 5.55 31.43
N GLU A 274 -0.15 4.89 30.65
CA GLU A 274 0.23 3.78 29.77
C GLU A 274 1.10 4.26 28.60
N ASP A 275 2.01 3.41 28.15
CA ASP A 275 2.74 3.70 26.91
C ASP A 275 1.83 3.48 25.72
N VAL A 276 1.48 4.56 25.02
CA VAL A 276 0.58 4.55 23.87
C VAL A 276 1.30 4.45 22.53
N GLN A 277 2.63 4.42 22.53
CA GLN A 277 3.43 4.48 21.32
C GLN A 277 4.29 3.22 21.18
N ASN A 278 3.63 2.12 20.86
CA ASN A 278 4.29 0.89 20.43
C ASN A 278 4.69 0.99 18.94
N ILE A 279 5.65 1.89 18.71
CA ILE A 279 6.13 2.50 17.47
C ILE A 279 5.38 3.77 17.03
N PHE A 280 4.16 3.70 16.47
CA PHE A 280 3.47 4.87 15.88
C PHE A 280 2.02 5.04 16.33
N ILE A 281 1.56 6.29 16.31
CA ILE A 281 0.13 6.63 16.26
C ILE A 281 -0.21 6.94 14.80
N ALA A 282 -1.04 6.10 14.18
CA ALA A 282 -1.47 6.26 12.78
C ALA A 282 -2.76 7.08 12.71
N ALA A 283 -2.90 7.91 11.67
CA ALA A 283 -4.10 8.71 11.41
C ALA A 283 -4.58 8.53 9.98
N ASP A 284 -5.91 8.58 9.79
CA ASP A 284 -6.57 8.68 8.50
C ASP A 284 -7.91 9.44 8.62
N VAL A 285 -8.51 9.87 7.51
CA VAL A 285 -9.71 10.73 7.46
C VAL A 285 -10.65 10.30 6.33
N ASP A 286 -11.95 10.20 6.62
CA ASP A 286 -12.96 9.87 5.60
C ASP A 286 -13.37 11.09 4.76
N ASP A 287 -14.20 10.84 3.74
CA ASP A 287 -14.72 11.87 2.84
C ASP A 287 -15.80 12.77 3.47
N GLU A 288 -16.20 12.55 4.72
CA GLU A 288 -17.02 13.46 5.53
C GLU A 288 -16.18 14.32 6.49
N GLY A 289 -14.87 14.08 6.56
CA GLY A 289 -13.93 14.77 7.44
C GLY A 289 -13.91 14.23 8.87
N ASN A 290 -14.42 13.02 9.10
CA ASN A 290 -14.24 12.30 10.36
C ASN A 290 -12.82 11.75 10.42
N VAL A 291 -12.18 11.88 11.59
CA VAL A 291 -10.77 11.56 11.81
C VAL A 291 -10.65 10.31 12.65
N TYR A 292 -9.76 9.42 12.25
CA TYR A 292 -9.53 8.12 12.86
C TYR A 292 -8.08 8.01 13.30
N LEU A 293 -7.85 7.50 14.51
CA LEU A 293 -6.52 7.22 15.04
C LEU A 293 -6.40 5.76 15.46
N ALA A 294 -5.28 5.13 15.13
CA ALA A 294 -4.89 3.84 15.67
C ALA A 294 -3.60 3.94 16.47
N TRP A 295 -3.58 3.26 17.62
CA TRP A 295 -2.39 3.10 18.44
C TRP A 295 -2.47 1.79 19.24
N SER A 296 -1.35 1.42 19.85
CA SER A 296 -1.25 0.21 20.66
C SER A 296 -0.56 0.54 21.97
N THR A 297 -1.07 -0.05 23.05
CA THR A 297 -0.41 -0.05 24.36
C THR A 297 0.52 -1.24 24.56
N GLN A 298 0.90 -1.91 23.46
CA GLN A 298 1.48 -3.25 23.44
C GLN A 298 0.50 -4.35 23.83
N GLU A 299 -0.30 -4.15 24.88
CA GLU A 299 -1.31 -5.14 25.27
C GLU A 299 -2.55 -5.07 24.37
N HIS A 300 -2.96 -3.88 23.94
CA HIS A 300 -4.19 -3.72 23.17
C HIS A 300 -4.06 -2.71 22.03
N VAL A 301 -4.79 -2.96 20.95
CA VAL A 301 -4.99 -2.01 19.85
C VAL A 301 -6.24 -1.18 20.13
N PHE A 302 -6.20 0.11 19.80
CA PHE A 302 -7.28 1.06 20.03
C PHE A 302 -7.63 1.82 18.75
N LEU A 303 -8.91 2.17 18.64
CA LEU A 303 -9.45 3.07 17.64
C LEU A 303 -9.97 4.34 18.34
N GLY A 304 -9.47 5.49 17.94
CA GLY A 304 -10.01 6.80 18.27
C GLY A 304 -10.79 7.36 17.09
N VAL A 305 -11.96 7.94 17.34
CA VAL A 305 -12.83 8.53 16.31
C VAL A 305 -13.24 9.94 16.71
N SER A 306 -13.15 10.88 15.77
CA SER A 306 -13.62 12.26 15.93
C SER A 306 -14.45 12.71 14.74
N THR A 307 -15.61 13.32 15.00
CA THR A 307 -16.53 13.82 13.95
C THR A 307 -16.64 15.34 13.93
N ASP A 308 -15.79 16.03 14.68
CA ASP A 308 -15.85 17.48 14.88
C ASP A 308 -14.51 18.18 14.62
N LYS A 309 -13.73 17.60 13.71
CA LYS A 309 -12.36 17.99 13.36
C LYS A 309 -11.40 17.88 14.55
N ALA A 310 -11.34 16.68 15.12
CA ALA A 310 -10.40 16.30 16.17
C ALA A 310 -10.56 17.04 17.51
N ARG A 311 -11.72 17.68 17.77
CA ARG A 311 -11.96 18.42 19.02
C ARG A 311 -12.47 17.53 20.14
N THR A 312 -13.26 16.51 19.82
CA THR A 312 -13.74 15.49 20.76
C THR A 312 -13.53 14.09 20.19
N TRP A 313 -13.40 13.11 21.08
CA TRP A 313 -12.99 11.75 20.72
C TRP A 313 -13.87 10.70 21.40
N SER A 314 -14.19 9.66 20.63
CA SER A 314 -14.64 8.36 21.14
C SER A 314 -13.49 7.38 21.02
N ILE A 315 -13.18 6.65 22.09
CA ILE A 315 -12.06 5.70 22.11
C ILE A 315 -12.59 4.30 22.43
N THR A 316 -12.29 3.36 21.55
CA THR A 316 -12.70 1.96 21.69
C THR A 316 -11.47 1.05 21.65
N ARG A 317 -11.36 0.16 22.64
CA ARG A 317 -10.41 -0.96 22.61
C ARG A 317 -10.86 -1.97 21.56
N VAL A 318 -10.01 -2.22 20.57
CA VAL A 318 -10.28 -3.10 19.43
C VAL A 318 -10.10 -4.54 19.81
N THR A 319 -9.00 -4.88 20.48
CA THR A 319 -8.63 -6.26 20.83
C THR A 319 -9.15 -6.64 22.22
N ASP A 320 -9.80 -7.79 22.33
CA ASP A 320 -10.42 -8.29 23.56
C ASP A 320 -9.73 -9.53 24.17
N THR A 321 -8.63 -9.97 23.56
CA THR A 321 -7.80 -11.09 24.05
C THR A 321 -6.48 -10.61 24.64
N ASP A 322 -5.93 -11.39 25.56
CA ASP A 322 -4.57 -11.18 26.07
C ASP A 322 -3.55 -11.43 24.94
N GLY A 323 -2.43 -10.72 24.95
CA GLY A 323 -1.37 -10.85 23.95
C GLY A 323 -0.50 -9.60 23.84
N THR A 324 0.50 -9.65 22.97
CA THR A 324 1.41 -8.54 22.63
C THR A 324 1.18 -8.12 21.19
N ARG A 325 0.98 -6.81 20.95
CA ARG A 325 0.47 -6.23 19.71
C ARG A 325 1.23 -4.98 19.37
N VAL A 326 1.85 -4.94 18.19
CA VAL A 326 2.80 -3.89 17.83
C VAL A 326 2.50 -3.33 16.44
N MET A 327 2.96 -2.11 16.18
CA MET A 327 2.86 -1.46 14.86
C MET A 327 1.43 -1.38 14.29
N PRO A 328 0.45 -0.83 15.04
CA PRO A 328 -0.89 -0.67 14.50
C PRO A 328 -0.92 0.39 13.39
N TRP A 329 -1.71 0.12 12.36
CA TRP A 329 -2.04 1.06 11.29
C TRP A 329 -3.56 1.19 11.13
N VAL A 330 -4.00 2.27 10.47
CA VAL A 330 -5.42 2.52 10.16
C VAL A 330 -5.57 2.98 8.72
N THR A 331 -6.64 2.52 8.07
CA THR A 331 -7.11 3.05 6.80
C THR A 331 -8.64 3.11 6.79
N VAL A 332 -9.19 4.07 6.04
CA VAL A 332 -10.59 4.45 6.08
C VAL A 332 -11.16 4.45 4.67
N GLY A 333 -12.39 3.94 4.54
CA GLY A 333 -13.15 4.00 3.30
C GLY A 333 -14.29 5.01 3.42
N ASP A 334 -15.51 4.56 3.20
CA ASP A 334 -16.71 5.37 3.42
C ASP A 334 -16.89 5.68 4.92
N PRO A 335 -17.64 6.73 5.28
CA PRO A 335 -17.79 7.16 6.66
C PRO A 335 -18.23 6.04 7.60
N GLY A 336 -17.44 5.84 8.65
CA GLY A 336 -17.66 4.77 9.64
C GLY A 336 -17.17 3.37 9.24
N ARG A 337 -16.58 3.20 8.06
CA ARG A 337 -15.90 1.97 7.65
C ARG A 337 -14.40 2.13 7.86
N VAL A 338 -13.86 1.38 8.82
CA VAL A 338 -12.47 1.50 9.29
C VAL A 338 -11.84 0.12 9.32
N ALA A 339 -10.62 0.03 8.79
CA ALA A 339 -9.77 -1.13 8.92
C ALA A 339 -8.53 -0.76 9.73
N LEU A 340 -8.12 -1.68 10.60
CA LEU A 340 -6.89 -1.60 11.37
C LEU A 340 -6.07 -2.85 11.12
N THR A 341 -4.76 -2.73 11.26
CA THR A 341 -3.85 -3.86 11.08
C THR A 341 -2.67 -3.78 12.05
N TRP A 342 -2.12 -4.92 12.48
CA TRP A 342 -1.00 -4.99 13.43
C TRP A 342 -0.30 -6.35 13.39
N TYR A 343 0.86 -6.44 14.04
CA TYR A 343 1.48 -7.72 14.40
C TYR A 343 1.01 -8.18 15.78
N ASP A 344 0.62 -9.43 15.93
CA ASP A 344 0.04 -10.02 17.15
C ASP A 344 0.79 -11.28 17.55
N THR A 345 0.97 -11.48 18.85
CA THR A 345 1.33 -12.76 19.45
C THR A 345 0.52 -12.99 20.72
N PRO A 346 0.10 -14.24 21.03
CA PRO A 346 -0.58 -14.54 22.29
C PRO A 346 0.36 -14.44 23.51
N GLU A 347 1.67 -14.27 23.31
CA GLU A 347 2.62 -14.12 24.41
C GLU A 347 2.40 -12.82 25.18
N THR A 348 2.50 -12.91 26.50
CA THR A 348 2.24 -11.81 27.46
C THR A 348 3.41 -11.58 28.41
N ASN A 349 4.47 -12.38 28.30
CA ASN A 349 5.60 -12.36 29.22
C ASN A 349 6.67 -11.37 28.76
N GLY A 350 6.50 -10.11 29.15
CA GLY A 350 7.44 -9.03 28.84
C GLY A 350 7.01 -8.20 27.63
N THR A 351 7.81 -7.20 27.29
CA THR A 351 7.56 -6.36 26.12
C THR A 351 7.97 -7.06 24.82
N SER A 352 7.48 -6.61 23.67
CA SER A 352 7.93 -7.07 22.34
C SER A 352 9.46 -7.04 22.18
N ASP A 353 10.15 -6.06 22.78
CA ASP A 353 11.61 -5.95 22.79
C ASP A 353 12.31 -6.90 23.79
N GLU A 354 11.57 -7.52 24.71
CA GLU A 354 12.10 -8.42 25.76
C GLU A 354 11.73 -9.89 25.54
N ILE A 355 10.66 -10.15 24.80
CA ILE A 355 10.23 -11.48 24.40
C ILE A 355 11.37 -12.15 23.60
N THR A 356 11.64 -13.41 23.91
CA THR A 356 12.73 -14.17 23.26
C THR A 356 12.25 -15.44 22.56
N ASP A 357 10.99 -15.83 22.79
CA ASP A 357 10.36 -17.03 22.25
C ASP A 357 8.87 -16.73 22.09
N ALA A 358 8.49 -16.29 20.90
CA ALA A 358 7.10 -15.99 20.52
C ALA A 358 6.95 -16.15 19.03
N ASP A 359 5.82 -16.68 18.59
CA ASP A 359 5.41 -16.67 17.20
C ASP A 359 4.44 -15.52 16.96
N TRP A 360 4.70 -14.75 15.92
CA TRP A 360 3.90 -13.59 15.55
C TRP A 360 3.12 -13.86 14.27
N GLY A 361 1.92 -13.31 14.19
CA GLY A 361 1.10 -13.25 12.99
C GLY A 361 0.77 -11.81 12.60
N ALA A 362 0.36 -11.62 11.35
CA ALA A 362 -0.22 -10.38 10.85
C ALA A 362 -1.75 -10.44 10.96
N TYR A 363 -2.37 -9.39 11.51
CA TYR A 363 -3.80 -9.35 11.79
C TYR A 363 -4.47 -8.11 11.21
N ALA A 364 -5.77 -8.22 10.98
CA ALA A 364 -6.66 -7.10 10.66
C ALA A 364 -7.89 -7.08 11.57
N ALA A 365 -8.43 -5.89 11.78
CA ALA A 365 -9.78 -5.66 12.29
C ALA A 365 -10.54 -4.79 11.30
N ILE A 366 -11.80 -5.13 11.03
CA ILE A 366 -12.70 -4.31 10.21
C ILE A 366 -13.94 -3.97 11.03
N THR A 367 -14.33 -2.70 10.98
CA THR A 367 -15.62 -2.21 11.46
C THR A 367 -16.32 -1.44 10.36
N THR A 368 -17.64 -1.57 10.27
CA THR A 368 -18.49 -0.75 9.37
C THR A 368 -19.39 0.20 10.15
N ASP A 369 -19.16 0.32 11.45
CA ASP A 369 -19.97 1.07 12.39
C ASP A 369 -19.13 1.91 13.34
N ALA A 370 -17.95 2.38 12.91
CA ALA A 370 -17.03 3.16 13.76
C ALA A 370 -17.62 4.47 14.32
N LEU A 371 -18.69 4.99 13.71
CA LEU A 371 -19.43 6.17 14.17
C LEU A 371 -20.53 5.85 15.21
N SER A 372 -20.75 4.56 15.50
CA SER A 372 -21.72 4.07 16.49
C SER A 372 -21.24 4.34 17.92
N GLU A 373 -22.19 4.42 18.87
CA GLU A 373 -21.86 4.40 20.31
C GLU A 373 -21.23 3.07 20.76
N ASN A 374 -21.61 1.99 20.06
CA ASN A 374 -21.23 0.61 20.31
C ASN A 374 -20.58 0.08 19.03
N VAL A 375 -19.28 0.26 18.90
CA VAL A 375 -18.50 -0.17 17.73
C VAL A 375 -18.17 -1.65 17.86
N SER A 376 -18.40 -2.42 16.80
CA SER A 376 -18.05 -3.84 16.75
C SER A 376 -16.95 -4.09 15.73
N PHE A 377 -16.06 -5.04 16.04
CA PHE A 377 -14.95 -5.39 15.17
C PHE A 377 -15.06 -6.85 14.75
N LEU A 378 -14.81 -7.08 13.47
CA LEU A 378 -14.46 -8.38 12.95
C LEU A 378 -12.93 -8.49 12.94
N ILE A 379 -12.38 -9.38 13.73
CA ILE A 379 -10.92 -9.60 13.87
C ILE A 379 -10.54 -10.88 13.14
N THR A 380 -9.50 -10.82 12.32
CA THR A 380 -9.05 -11.93 11.46
C THR A 380 -7.53 -11.95 11.34
N PRO A 381 -6.88 -13.13 11.37
CA PRO A 381 -5.51 -13.25 10.90
C PRO A 381 -5.47 -12.99 9.39
N ILE A 382 -4.46 -12.26 8.94
CA ILE A 382 -4.06 -12.15 7.53
C ILE A 382 -3.09 -13.29 7.22
N LEU A 383 -2.10 -13.49 8.09
CA LEU A 383 -1.12 -14.56 8.00
C LEU A 383 -0.71 -14.98 9.41
N ASP A 384 -0.91 -16.25 9.75
CA ASP A 384 -0.71 -16.77 11.12
C ASP A 384 0.76 -16.75 11.57
N TYR A 385 1.71 -16.65 10.64
CA TYR A 385 3.12 -16.76 10.93
C TYR A 385 3.96 -15.82 10.06
N VAL A 386 4.65 -14.88 10.70
CA VAL A 386 5.50 -13.87 10.05
C VAL A 386 6.88 -13.73 10.66
N HIS A 387 7.04 -14.07 11.95
CA HIS A 387 8.25 -13.82 12.72
C HIS A 387 8.30 -14.67 13.99
N THR A 388 9.51 -15.03 14.43
CA THR A 388 9.77 -15.67 15.71
C THR A 388 10.73 -14.84 16.58
N GLY A 389 10.42 -14.69 17.86
CA GLY A 389 11.24 -14.00 18.85
C GLY A 389 10.68 -12.63 19.24
N GLY A 390 11.56 -11.69 19.58
CA GLY A 390 11.16 -10.34 20.01
C GLY A 390 11.22 -9.34 18.85
N ILE A 391 10.12 -8.61 18.63
CA ILE A 391 10.05 -7.50 17.68
C ILE A 391 10.49 -6.21 18.36
N ARG A 392 11.47 -5.53 17.76
CA ARG A 392 12.04 -4.31 18.29
C ARG A 392 11.22 -3.07 17.95
N THR A 393 10.76 -2.38 18.99
CA THR A 393 9.97 -1.14 18.86
C THR A 393 10.73 0.11 19.30
N THR A 394 11.92 -0.07 19.89
CA THR A 394 12.74 1.00 20.49
C THR A 394 13.76 1.64 19.53
N GLY A 395 13.67 1.37 18.22
CA GLY A 395 14.59 1.92 17.21
C GLY A 395 15.95 1.21 17.15
N THR A 396 17.05 1.93 16.99
CA THR A 396 18.38 1.35 16.68
C THR A 396 19.27 0.99 17.89
N GLY A 397 18.81 1.18 19.14
CA GLY A 397 19.47 0.67 20.37
C GLY A 397 18.80 -0.59 20.96
N GLY A 398 19.53 -1.55 21.54
CA GLY A 398 18.98 -2.82 22.06
C GLY A 398 19.40 -4.11 21.30
N ASN A 399 18.91 -5.27 21.77
CA ASN A 399 19.28 -6.62 21.30
C ASN A 399 18.14 -7.38 20.59
N ALA A 400 16.92 -6.84 20.56
CA ALA A 400 15.76 -7.46 19.89
C ALA A 400 15.87 -7.40 18.36
N ASP A 401 15.10 -8.25 17.68
CA ASP A 401 15.11 -8.39 16.23
C ASP A 401 14.47 -7.17 15.54
N ARG A 402 15.10 -6.72 14.45
CA ARG A 402 14.67 -5.58 13.64
C ARG A 402 14.52 -5.94 12.17
N ASP A 403 14.41 -7.23 11.84
CA ASP A 403 14.33 -7.68 10.45
C ASP A 403 13.00 -7.25 9.79
N LEU A 404 11.92 -7.07 10.55
CA LEU A 404 10.64 -6.51 10.08
C LEU A 404 10.62 -4.98 9.95
N GLY A 405 11.56 -4.28 10.60
CA GLY A 405 11.57 -2.81 10.65
C GLY A 405 10.54 -2.18 11.61
N ASP A 406 10.17 -0.92 11.39
CA ASP A 406 9.26 -0.09 12.18
C ASP A 406 7.80 0.03 11.68
N PHE A 407 7.45 -0.36 10.45
CA PHE A 407 6.06 -0.24 10.00
C PHE A 407 5.49 -1.44 9.24
N PHE A 408 4.18 -1.54 9.45
CA PHE A 408 3.18 -2.40 8.85
C PHE A 408 2.13 -1.42 8.33
N THR A 409 1.76 -1.45 7.04
CA THR A 409 0.83 -0.43 6.49
C THR A 409 -0.30 -1.05 5.70
N CYS A 410 -1.41 -0.33 5.63
CA CYS A 410 -2.59 -0.72 4.88
C CYS A 410 -3.26 0.49 4.23
N ASP A 411 -4.04 0.22 3.19
CA ASP A 411 -4.82 1.20 2.46
C ASP A 411 -6.13 0.56 1.92
N VAL A 412 -7.00 1.33 1.28
CA VAL A 412 -8.25 0.88 0.66
C VAL A 412 -8.22 1.12 -0.84
N ASP A 413 -8.35 0.04 -1.62
CA ASP A 413 -8.40 0.12 -3.07
C ASP A 413 -9.74 0.70 -3.60
N GLU A 414 -9.84 0.95 -4.91
CA GLU A 414 -11.03 1.55 -5.54
C GLU A 414 -12.25 0.64 -5.42
N MET A 415 -12.00 -0.65 -5.17
CA MET A 415 -12.99 -1.67 -4.94
C MET A 415 -13.35 -1.83 -3.45
N GLY A 416 -12.88 -0.93 -2.58
CA GLY A 416 -13.18 -0.96 -1.16
C GLY A 416 -12.57 -2.15 -0.42
N ARG A 417 -11.56 -2.83 -0.97
CA ARG A 417 -10.87 -3.92 -0.30
C ARG A 417 -9.77 -3.34 0.57
N LEU A 418 -9.63 -3.88 1.77
CA LEU A 418 -8.41 -3.68 2.55
C LEU A 418 -7.22 -4.31 1.80
N ILE A 419 -6.22 -3.49 1.51
CA ILE A 419 -4.93 -3.92 0.98
C ILE A 419 -3.85 -3.65 2.02
N VAL A 420 -2.92 -4.58 2.16
CA VAL A 420 -1.97 -4.59 3.27
C VAL A 420 -0.59 -4.99 2.77
N THR A 421 0.45 -4.32 3.29
CA THR A 421 1.83 -4.77 3.13
C THR A 421 2.56 -4.82 4.46
N PHE A 422 3.42 -5.83 4.60
CA PHE A 422 4.15 -6.12 5.84
C PHE A 422 5.39 -6.96 5.56
N GLY A 423 6.39 -6.87 6.44
CA GLY A 423 7.58 -7.72 6.40
C GLY A 423 7.29 -9.13 6.90
N ASN A 424 7.95 -10.13 6.32
CA ASN A 424 7.95 -11.52 6.80
C ASN A 424 9.35 -12.12 6.72
N ASP A 425 9.96 -12.42 7.86
CA ASP A 425 11.25 -13.09 7.97
C ASP A 425 11.13 -14.56 8.40
N GLY A 426 9.92 -15.02 8.76
CA GLY A 426 9.64 -16.39 9.18
C GLY A 426 10.44 -16.79 10.42
N ASP A 427 11.47 -17.61 10.21
CA ASP A 427 12.40 -18.14 11.23
C ASP A 427 13.85 -18.11 10.71
N ASP A 428 14.24 -17.05 9.98
CA ASP A 428 15.60 -16.98 9.46
C ASP A 428 16.67 -16.79 10.58
N GLY A 429 16.20 -16.63 11.83
CA GLY A 429 16.99 -16.38 13.03
C GLY A 429 17.40 -14.91 13.13
N PRO A 430 17.70 -14.43 14.36
CA PRO A 430 17.86 -13.00 14.60
C PRO A 430 19.01 -12.37 13.78
N GLY A 431 18.67 -11.34 13.01
CA GLY A 431 19.61 -10.55 12.21
C GLY A 431 20.09 -11.22 10.92
N ALA A 432 19.36 -12.21 10.42
CA ALA A 432 19.60 -12.81 9.11
C ALA A 432 19.30 -11.85 7.95
N ARG A 433 18.44 -10.83 8.17
CA ARG A 433 18.06 -9.76 7.22
C ARG A 433 17.61 -10.29 5.88
N LYS A 434 16.64 -11.20 5.92
CA LYS A 434 16.03 -11.84 4.75
C LYS A 434 14.52 -11.65 4.69
N SER A 435 14.01 -10.69 5.47
CA SER A 435 12.60 -10.35 5.44
C SER A 435 12.16 -10.05 4.01
N LYS A 436 10.98 -10.57 3.69
CA LYS A 436 10.33 -10.41 2.39
C LYS A 436 9.20 -9.42 2.50
N VAL A 437 8.87 -8.77 1.39
CA VAL A 437 7.70 -7.90 1.32
C VAL A 437 6.49 -8.74 0.98
N MET A 438 5.52 -8.76 1.88
CA MET A 438 4.24 -9.43 1.67
C MET A 438 3.20 -8.44 1.17
N PHE A 439 2.33 -8.89 0.29
CA PHE A 439 1.10 -8.21 -0.08
C PHE A 439 -0.09 -9.09 0.30
N ALA A 440 -1.10 -8.48 0.90
CA ALA A 440 -2.39 -9.11 1.14
C ALA A 440 -3.53 -8.23 0.65
N LYS A 441 -4.58 -8.84 0.11
CA LYS A 441 -5.84 -8.15 -0.21
C LYS A 441 -7.04 -8.95 0.26
N GLN A 442 -7.99 -8.24 0.83
CA GLN A 442 -9.27 -8.77 1.29
C GLN A 442 -10.08 -9.37 0.13
N LEU A 443 -10.63 -10.58 0.31
CA LEU A 443 -11.47 -11.24 -0.70
C LEU A 443 -12.96 -11.25 -0.36
N GLU A 444 -13.30 -11.14 0.94
CA GLU A 444 -14.68 -11.24 1.42
C GLU A 444 -15.12 -9.98 2.16
N SER A 445 -16.43 -9.75 2.19
CA SER A 445 -17.04 -8.63 2.91
C SER A 445 -16.88 -8.78 4.44
N PRO A 446 -17.03 -7.69 5.22
CA PRO A 446 -17.41 -6.33 4.82
C PRO A 446 -16.30 -5.53 4.14
N PHE A 447 -16.63 -4.89 3.02
CA PHE A 447 -15.74 -3.96 2.33
C PHE A 447 -15.80 -2.56 2.94
N MET A 448 -14.74 -1.79 2.69
CA MET A 448 -14.50 -0.45 3.21
C MET A 448 -15.28 0.63 2.46
N LYS A 449 -15.74 0.36 1.25
CA LYS A 449 -16.62 1.25 0.47
C LYS A 449 -18.00 0.63 0.31
N GLU A 450 -19.05 1.44 0.38
CA GLU A 450 -20.40 1.06 -0.01
C GLU A 450 -20.56 1.20 -1.52
N GLY A 451 -21.54 0.48 -2.09
CA GLY A 451 -21.83 0.60 -3.51
C GLY A 451 -20.65 0.20 -4.42
N VAL A 452 -19.76 -0.69 -3.97
CA VAL A 452 -18.73 -1.22 -4.86
C VAL A 452 -19.38 -2.18 -5.86
N GLY A 453 -19.13 -1.90 -7.15
CA GLY A 453 -19.68 -2.64 -8.28
C GLY A 453 -19.17 -4.08 -8.41
N PRO A 454 -19.68 -4.82 -9.42
CA PRO A 454 -19.18 -6.16 -9.70
C PRO A 454 -17.74 -6.14 -10.22
N VAL A 455 -17.04 -7.27 -10.11
CA VAL A 455 -15.75 -7.53 -10.73
C VAL A 455 -15.94 -8.39 -11.97
N ALA A 456 -15.57 -7.87 -13.13
CA ALA A 456 -15.53 -8.67 -14.36
C ALA A 456 -14.27 -9.53 -14.37
N PHE A 457 -14.43 -10.84 -14.49
CA PHE A 457 -13.32 -11.78 -14.70
C PHE A 457 -13.73 -12.86 -15.68
N PHE A 458 -12.81 -13.27 -16.55
CA PHE A 458 -13.01 -14.46 -17.36
C PHE A 458 -11.73 -15.18 -17.75
N GLU A 459 -11.83 -16.50 -17.91
CA GLU A 459 -10.83 -17.32 -18.58
C GLU A 459 -11.19 -17.51 -20.05
N ASN A 460 -10.20 -17.82 -20.90
CA ASN A 460 -10.43 -18.14 -22.30
C ASN A 460 -9.65 -19.37 -22.74
N GLU A 461 -10.22 -20.11 -23.68
CA GLU A 461 -9.56 -21.19 -24.42
C GLU A 461 -9.70 -20.94 -25.92
N THR A 462 -8.62 -21.09 -26.67
CA THR A 462 -8.62 -20.88 -28.13
C THR A 462 -8.35 -22.19 -28.88
N HIS A 463 -9.24 -22.52 -29.83
CA HIS A 463 -9.13 -23.67 -30.72
C HIS A 463 -9.30 -23.24 -32.18
N GLY A 464 -8.19 -22.99 -32.86
CA GLY A 464 -8.21 -22.44 -34.21
C GLY A 464 -8.82 -21.04 -34.25
N LEU A 465 -9.95 -20.92 -34.95
CA LEU A 465 -10.73 -19.67 -35.04
C LEU A 465 -11.81 -19.56 -33.94
N THR A 466 -11.95 -20.55 -33.07
CA THR A 466 -12.97 -20.56 -32.03
C THR A 466 -12.37 -20.17 -30.68
N VAL A 467 -13.01 -19.23 -29.98
CA VAL A 467 -12.69 -18.85 -28.60
C VAL A 467 -13.86 -19.25 -27.71
N ARG A 468 -13.54 -19.92 -26.60
CA ARG A 468 -14.46 -20.20 -25.50
C ARG A 468 -14.08 -19.32 -24.32
N VAL A 469 -15.08 -18.81 -23.62
CA VAL A 469 -14.88 -17.97 -22.44
C VAL A 469 -15.72 -18.47 -21.27
N ASP A 470 -15.17 -18.34 -20.07
CA ASP A 470 -15.84 -18.67 -18.81
C ASP A 470 -15.67 -17.51 -17.82
N ALA A 471 -16.79 -16.83 -17.53
CA ALA A 471 -16.87 -15.71 -16.60
C ALA A 471 -17.30 -16.12 -15.18
N SER A 472 -17.27 -17.41 -14.84
CA SER A 472 -17.71 -17.88 -13.52
C SER A 472 -16.87 -17.39 -12.34
N GLY A 473 -15.68 -16.83 -12.59
CA GLY A 473 -14.89 -16.11 -11.59
C GLY A 473 -15.30 -14.65 -11.38
N SER A 474 -16.27 -14.11 -12.13
CA SER A 474 -16.82 -12.79 -11.83
C SER A 474 -17.68 -12.83 -10.57
N TYR A 475 -17.63 -11.77 -9.76
CA TYR A 475 -18.41 -11.69 -8.53
C TYR A 475 -18.89 -10.26 -8.23
N ASP A 476 -19.83 -10.13 -7.29
CA ASP A 476 -20.32 -8.84 -6.82
C ASP A 476 -19.77 -8.57 -5.42
N MET A 477 -19.08 -7.46 -5.24
CA MET A 477 -18.35 -7.19 -4.00
C MET A 477 -19.29 -7.00 -2.82
N ASN A 478 -20.43 -6.35 -3.00
CA ASN A 478 -21.39 -6.26 -1.89
C ASN A 478 -22.17 -7.59 -1.62
N GLY A 479 -21.83 -8.67 -2.33
CA GLY A 479 -22.37 -10.02 -2.13
C GLY A 479 -23.80 -10.22 -2.64
N LYS A 480 -24.43 -9.24 -3.30
CA LYS A 480 -25.81 -9.36 -3.80
C LYS A 480 -25.90 -10.18 -5.10
N GLY A 481 -24.81 -10.24 -5.86
CA GLY A 481 -24.62 -11.14 -7.00
C GLY A 481 -24.71 -10.44 -8.36
N ILE A 482 -24.31 -11.17 -9.40
CA ILE A 482 -24.29 -10.68 -10.78
C ILE A 482 -25.63 -10.96 -11.46
N SER A 483 -26.25 -9.91 -12.00
CA SER A 483 -27.53 -9.96 -12.72
C SER A 483 -27.38 -10.21 -14.22
N ALA A 484 -26.25 -9.81 -14.84
CA ALA A 484 -26.00 -10.02 -16.27
C ALA A 484 -24.52 -10.19 -16.64
N TYR A 485 -24.28 -10.98 -17.70
CA TYR A 485 -22.99 -11.17 -18.37
C TYR A 485 -23.17 -10.89 -19.86
N LEU A 486 -22.46 -9.88 -20.38
CA LEU A 486 -22.56 -9.41 -21.76
C LEU A 486 -21.18 -9.47 -22.41
N TRP A 487 -21.09 -10.13 -23.57
CA TRP A 487 -19.85 -10.30 -24.32
C TRP A 487 -19.86 -9.45 -25.59
N ASP A 488 -18.75 -8.78 -25.86
CA ASP A 488 -18.38 -8.19 -27.15
C ASP A 488 -17.15 -8.93 -27.67
N TRP A 489 -17.24 -9.49 -28.88
CA TRP A 489 -16.16 -10.29 -29.47
C TRP A 489 -15.12 -9.46 -30.22
N GLY A 490 -15.29 -8.14 -30.30
CA GLY A 490 -14.36 -7.24 -30.99
C GLY A 490 -14.44 -7.28 -32.52
N ASP A 491 -15.35 -8.09 -33.09
CA ASP A 491 -15.64 -8.18 -34.52
C ASP A 491 -17.02 -7.62 -34.90
N GLY A 492 -17.68 -6.94 -33.95
CA GLY A 492 -19.03 -6.38 -34.10
C GLY A 492 -20.15 -7.35 -33.74
N THR A 493 -19.83 -8.55 -33.25
CA THR A 493 -20.82 -9.50 -32.72
C THR A 493 -20.81 -9.55 -31.20
N ASN A 494 -21.91 -10.03 -30.62
CA ASN A 494 -22.15 -10.00 -29.18
C ASN A 494 -22.71 -11.35 -28.70
N SER A 495 -22.54 -11.65 -27.42
CA SER A 495 -23.17 -12.82 -26.77
C SER A 495 -23.51 -12.53 -25.31
N THR A 496 -24.20 -13.45 -24.65
CA THR A 496 -24.55 -13.32 -23.23
C THR A 496 -24.34 -14.63 -22.49
N GLY A 497 -24.32 -14.56 -21.17
CA GLY A 497 -24.23 -15.71 -20.28
C GLY A 497 -22.85 -15.90 -19.66
N ILE A 498 -22.82 -16.65 -18.56
CA ILE A 498 -21.60 -16.90 -17.78
C ILE A 498 -20.53 -17.65 -18.57
N ARG A 499 -20.93 -18.48 -19.54
CA ARG A 499 -20.05 -19.15 -20.50
C ARG A 499 -20.51 -18.83 -21.91
N SER A 500 -19.57 -18.60 -22.82
CA SER A 500 -19.88 -18.31 -24.22
C SER A 500 -18.82 -18.88 -25.17
N GLU A 501 -19.16 -19.01 -26.44
CA GLU A 501 -18.27 -19.49 -27.51
C GLU A 501 -18.53 -18.68 -28.78
N HIS A 502 -17.47 -18.30 -29.48
CA HIS A 502 -17.54 -17.60 -30.76
C HIS A 502 -16.48 -18.09 -31.73
N THR A 503 -16.81 -18.08 -33.03
CA THR A 503 -15.89 -18.49 -34.09
C THR A 503 -15.70 -17.36 -35.08
N PHE A 504 -14.47 -16.86 -35.17
CA PHE A 504 -14.09 -15.76 -36.05
C PHE A 504 -13.99 -16.20 -37.51
N GLU A 505 -14.31 -15.31 -38.44
CA GLU A 505 -14.20 -15.59 -39.88
C GLU A 505 -12.75 -15.66 -40.37
N ARG A 506 -11.83 -14.95 -39.69
CA ARG A 506 -10.43 -14.80 -40.07
C ARG A 506 -9.52 -14.87 -38.84
N GLY A 507 -8.28 -15.28 -39.07
CA GLY A 507 -7.24 -15.17 -38.06
C GLY A 507 -6.89 -13.71 -37.81
N GLY A 508 -6.62 -13.35 -36.56
CA GLY A 508 -6.36 -11.98 -36.13
C GLY A 508 -6.32 -11.86 -34.62
N ALA A 509 -5.93 -10.68 -34.13
CA ALA A 509 -6.06 -10.30 -32.73
C ALA A 509 -7.37 -9.54 -32.54
N TYR A 510 -8.14 -9.92 -31.53
CA TYR A 510 -9.45 -9.36 -31.22
C TYR A 510 -9.51 -8.93 -29.75
N ASP A 511 -10.02 -7.73 -29.50
CA ASP A 511 -10.30 -7.24 -28.14
C ASP A 511 -11.65 -7.81 -27.70
N ILE A 512 -11.63 -8.88 -26.92
CA ILE A 512 -12.82 -9.54 -26.39
C ILE A 512 -13.14 -8.93 -25.04
N SER A 513 -14.34 -8.36 -24.90
CA SER A 513 -14.78 -7.67 -23.68
C SER A 513 -15.92 -8.42 -23.00
N LEU A 514 -15.79 -8.65 -21.69
CA LEU A 514 -16.87 -9.03 -20.79
C LEU A 514 -17.35 -7.79 -20.05
N LYS A 515 -18.65 -7.54 -20.08
CA LYS A 515 -19.33 -6.59 -19.20
C LYS A 515 -20.27 -7.32 -18.25
N VAL A 516 -20.04 -7.18 -16.95
CA VAL A 516 -20.92 -7.71 -15.91
C VAL A 516 -21.76 -6.60 -15.31
N ILE A 517 -22.98 -6.92 -14.90
CA ILE A 517 -23.90 -6.03 -14.20
C ILE A 517 -24.34 -6.73 -12.92
N ASN A 518 -24.30 -6.05 -11.77
CA ASN A 518 -24.78 -6.62 -10.52
C ASN A 518 -26.26 -6.32 -10.25
N MET A 519 -26.77 -6.77 -9.10
CA MET A 519 -28.17 -6.56 -8.70
C MET A 519 -28.51 -5.10 -8.35
N ASP A 520 -27.50 -4.24 -8.19
CA ASP A 520 -27.66 -2.79 -7.96
C ASP A 520 -27.46 -1.97 -9.25
N ASP A 521 -27.52 -2.61 -10.43
CA ASP A 521 -27.31 -2.00 -11.75
C ASP A 521 -25.91 -1.39 -11.99
N MET A 522 -24.94 -1.68 -11.11
CA MET A 522 -23.54 -1.31 -11.29
C MET A 522 -22.83 -2.23 -12.27
N ARG A 523 -21.79 -1.72 -12.93
CA ARG A 523 -21.22 -2.36 -14.11
C ARG A 523 -19.71 -2.37 -14.06
N SER A 524 -19.11 -3.49 -14.45
CA SER A 524 -17.66 -3.60 -14.67
C SER A 524 -17.40 -4.25 -16.02
N THR A 525 -16.28 -3.89 -16.66
CA THR A 525 -15.90 -4.40 -17.97
C THR A 525 -14.42 -4.82 -17.96
N LEU A 526 -14.15 -6.06 -18.35
CA LEU A 526 -12.79 -6.58 -18.56
C LEU A 526 -12.60 -6.86 -20.05
N THR A 527 -11.50 -6.38 -20.63
CA THR A 527 -11.14 -6.64 -22.04
C THR A 527 -9.81 -7.37 -22.13
N ARG A 528 -9.75 -8.41 -22.97
CA ARG A 528 -8.50 -9.15 -23.26
C ARG A 528 -8.26 -9.20 -24.76
N ASN A 529 -7.03 -8.89 -25.18
CA ASN A 529 -6.61 -9.06 -26.55
C ASN A 529 -6.24 -10.53 -26.80
N ILE A 530 -7.04 -11.24 -27.61
CA ILE A 530 -6.89 -12.67 -27.87
C ILE A 530 -6.58 -12.87 -29.35
N THR A 531 -5.49 -13.59 -29.64
CA THR A 531 -5.09 -13.92 -31.01
C THR A 531 -5.61 -15.29 -31.41
N VAL A 532 -6.43 -15.33 -32.47
CA VAL A 532 -6.93 -16.56 -33.09
C VAL A 532 -6.23 -16.81 -34.41
N THR A 533 -5.91 -18.07 -34.69
CA THR A 533 -5.26 -18.46 -35.95
C THR A 533 -6.02 -19.61 -36.57
N ALA A 534 -6.25 -19.55 -37.88
CA ALA A 534 -6.79 -20.72 -38.57
C ALA A 534 -5.80 -21.86 -38.37
N HIS A 535 -6.26 -22.99 -37.83
CA HIS A 535 -5.47 -24.21 -37.93
C HIS A 535 -5.21 -24.41 -39.42
N GLU A 536 -3.95 -24.39 -39.84
CA GLU A 536 -3.60 -25.07 -41.08
C GLU A 536 -4.17 -26.47 -40.91
N LYS A 537 -5.12 -26.84 -41.79
CA LYS A 537 -5.44 -28.25 -41.98
C LYS A 537 -4.08 -28.92 -42.06
N ALA A 538 -3.78 -29.82 -41.12
CA ALA A 538 -2.63 -30.67 -41.28
C ALA A 538 -2.74 -31.23 -42.70
N GLY A 539 -1.88 -30.72 -43.58
CA GLY A 539 -1.61 -31.29 -44.87
C GLY A 539 -0.87 -32.58 -44.58
N GLY A 540 -1.54 -33.51 -43.89
CA GLY A 540 -1.17 -34.90 -43.73
C GLY A 540 -1.31 -35.51 -45.10
N GLY A 541 -0.29 -35.24 -45.90
CA GLY A 541 -0.21 -35.60 -47.29
C GLY A 541 -0.41 -37.09 -47.45
N ALA A 542 -1.01 -37.40 -48.58
CA ALA A 542 -1.00 -38.70 -49.22
C ALA A 542 0.43 -39.17 -49.54
N VAL A 543 1.24 -39.47 -48.51
CA VAL A 543 2.58 -40.08 -48.64
C VAL A 543 2.57 -41.57 -48.23
N LEU A 544 1.40 -42.15 -47.94
CA LEU A 544 1.25 -43.57 -47.64
C LEU A 544 0.71 -44.41 -48.82
N TYR A 545 1.10 -44.13 -50.08
CA TYR A 545 0.73 -45.02 -51.21
C TYR A 545 1.78 -45.18 -52.33
N ILE A 546 3.02 -44.67 -52.20
CA ILE A 546 4.05 -44.82 -53.27
C ILE A 546 5.25 -45.70 -52.86
N ILE A 547 5.49 -45.95 -51.56
CA ILE A 547 6.63 -46.79 -51.14
C ILE A 547 6.32 -48.29 -51.22
N VAL A 548 5.06 -48.71 -51.06
CA VAL A 548 4.67 -50.13 -51.11
C VAL A 548 4.65 -50.71 -52.55
N PRO A 549 4.18 -50.00 -53.60
CA PRO A 549 4.19 -50.57 -54.96
C PRO A 549 5.59 -50.68 -55.57
N LEU A 550 6.50 -49.72 -55.31
CA LEU A 550 7.87 -49.75 -55.84
C LEU A 550 8.72 -50.85 -55.20
N GLY A 551 8.56 -51.11 -53.89
CA GLY A 551 9.22 -52.22 -53.21
C GLY A 551 8.77 -53.60 -53.72
N MET A 552 7.48 -53.78 -53.99
CA MET A 552 6.94 -55.04 -54.54
C MET A 552 7.33 -55.27 -56.01
N ILE A 553 7.40 -54.22 -56.83
CA ILE A 553 7.86 -54.33 -58.23
C ILE A 553 9.34 -54.70 -58.29
N MET A 554 10.18 -54.14 -57.40
CA MET A 554 11.60 -54.49 -57.32
C MET A 554 11.83 -55.91 -56.80
N LEU A 555 11.04 -56.36 -55.81
CA LEU A 555 11.11 -57.74 -55.30
C LEU A 555 10.64 -58.77 -56.35
N GLY A 556 9.58 -58.46 -57.10
CA GLY A 556 9.07 -59.28 -58.19
C GLY A 556 10.04 -59.41 -59.36
N ALA A 557 10.72 -58.32 -59.74
CA ALA A 557 11.76 -58.34 -60.77
C ALA A 557 12.99 -59.18 -60.34
N ALA A 558 13.40 -59.06 -59.07
CA ALA A 558 14.50 -59.86 -58.53
C ALA A 558 14.17 -61.36 -58.48
N LEU A 559 12.96 -61.73 -58.04
CA LEU A 559 12.46 -63.12 -58.04
C LEU A 559 12.32 -63.68 -59.45
N TYR A 560 11.90 -62.88 -60.43
CA TYR A 560 11.81 -63.30 -61.83
C TYR A 560 13.19 -63.54 -62.47
N ILE A 561 14.16 -62.65 -62.21
CA ILE A 561 15.55 -62.83 -62.67
C ILE A 561 16.18 -64.05 -62.02
N TRP A 562 15.93 -64.28 -60.72
CA TRP A 562 16.37 -65.48 -60.02
C TRP A 562 15.75 -66.75 -60.59
N TYR A 563 14.43 -66.77 -60.84
CA TYR A 563 13.73 -67.90 -61.44
C TYR A 563 14.27 -68.22 -62.84
N ARG A 564 14.50 -67.21 -63.71
CA ARG A 564 15.09 -67.43 -65.04
C ARG A 564 16.50 -67.99 -64.97
N LYS A 565 17.36 -67.50 -64.06
CA LYS A 565 18.71 -68.05 -63.85
C LYS A 565 18.67 -69.49 -63.34
N ARG A 566 17.71 -69.82 -62.48
CA ARG A 566 17.56 -71.18 -61.91
C ARG A 566 16.95 -72.19 -62.90
N LYS A 567 16.04 -71.74 -63.78
CA LYS A 567 15.50 -72.54 -64.89
C LYS A 567 16.56 -72.81 -65.97
N ALA A 568 17.41 -71.83 -66.29
CA ALA A 568 18.53 -72.01 -67.22
C ALA A 568 19.63 -72.94 -66.69
N SER A 569 19.72 -73.15 -65.37
CA SER A 569 20.64 -74.09 -64.72
C SER A 569 20.02 -75.47 -64.42
N GLY A 570 18.82 -75.75 -64.96
CA GLY A 570 18.23 -77.11 -64.95
C GLY A 570 17.65 -77.58 -63.61
N GLY A 571 17.39 -76.69 -62.65
CA GLY A 571 17.09 -77.07 -61.27
C GLY A 571 15.61 -77.11 -60.83
N ILE A 572 14.62 -77.07 -61.72
CA ILE A 572 13.19 -77.08 -61.31
C ILE A 572 12.37 -78.00 -62.25
N GLU A 573 11.99 -79.18 -61.76
CA GLU A 573 11.00 -80.08 -62.38
C GLU A 573 9.58 -79.69 -61.94
N GLU A 574 8.65 -79.55 -62.89
CA GLU A 574 7.24 -79.25 -62.61
C GLU A 574 6.50 -80.50 -62.10
N VAL A 575 6.07 -80.47 -60.84
CA VAL A 575 5.14 -81.48 -60.29
C VAL A 575 3.71 -81.11 -60.71
N ARG A 576 3.16 -81.85 -61.68
CA ARG A 576 1.73 -81.81 -62.02
C ARG A 576 0.93 -82.63 -61.00
N VAL A 577 0.09 -81.98 -60.20
CA VAL A 577 -0.95 -82.66 -59.41
C VAL A 577 -2.31 -82.48 -60.11
N LYS A 578 -2.93 -83.60 -60.46
CA LYS A 578 -4.30 -83.71 -60.99
C LYS A 578 -5.31 -83.44 -59.88
N GLY A 579 -6.38 -82.71 -60.20
CA GLY A 579 -7.40 -82.31 -59.24
C GLY A 579 -8.40 -83.39 -58.85
N THR A 580 -9.04 -83.13 -57.71
CA THR A 580 -10.48 -83.18 -57.44
C THR A 580 -10.78 -82.18 -56.34
#